data_AF-A0A440AY40-F1
#
_entry.id   AF-A0A440AY40-F1
#
_cell.length_a   1.000
_cell.length_b   1.000
_cell.length_c   1.000
_cell.angle_alpha   90.00
_cell.angle_beta   90.00
_cell.angle_gamma   90.00
#
_symmetry.space_group_name_H-M   'P 1'
#
loop_
_entity.id
_entity.type
_entity.pdbx_description
1 polymer ?
#
loop_
_entity_poly.entity_id
_entity_poly.type
_entity_poly.pdbx_seq_one_letter_code
_entity_poly.pdbx_strand_id
1 'polypeptide(L)' 'MTMDKAIEILGINNTKGPLQNMVRALSIHAWGNMQDENDRLLAAQYILPRWKTYSAECNRRRDLR' A
#
# COMPACT_ATOMS: atom_id res chain seq x y z
N MET A 1 -6.75 -6.51 -7.37
CA MET A 1 -6.21 -6.15 -6.05
C MET A 1 -7.32 -6.21 -5.02
N THR A 2 -7.07 -6.83 -3.85
CA THR A 2 -8.00 -6.87 -2.69
C THR A 2 -7.35 -6.19 -1.49
N MET A 3 -8.14 -5.88 -0.44
CA MET A 3 -7.60 -5.28 0.79
C MET A 3 -6.58 -6.20 1.47
N ASP A 4 -6.89 -7.50 1.56
CA ASP A 4 -5.98 -8.49 2.15
C ASP A 4 -4.64 -8.54 1.42
N LYS A 5 -4.68 -8.57 0.09
CA LYS A 5 -3.46 -8.64 -0.73
C LYS A 5 -2.66 -7.34 -0.64
N ALA A 6 -3.32 -6.19 -0.59
CA ALA A 6 -2.64 -4.91 -0.41
C ALA A 6 -1.97 -4.81 0.98
N ILE A 7 -2.62 -5.33 2.03
CA ILE A 7 -2.04 -5.40 3.38
C ILE A 7 -0.87 -6.39 3.44
N GLU A 8 -0.95 -7.51 2.73
CA GLU A 8 0.17 -8.46 2.62
C GLU A 8 1.39 -7.81 1.97
N ILE A 9 1.19 -7.04 0.90
CA ILE A 9 2.27 -6.36 0.15
C ILE A 9 2.86 -5.19 0.95
N LEU A 10 2.00 -4.35 1.54
CA LEU A 10 2.43 -3.10 2.18
C LEU A 10 2.73 -3.27 3.67
N GLY A 11 2.12 -4.25 4.34
CA GLY A 11 2.12 -4.41 5.79
C GLY A 11 1.03 -3.58 6.48
N ILE A 12 0.99 -3.66 7.82
CA ILE A 12 -0.05 -3.05 8.68
C ILE A 12 0.38 -1.76 9.41
N ASN A 13 1.65 -1.39 9.32
CA ASN A 13 2.23 -0.25 10.05
C ASN A 13 2.68 0.88 9.11
N ASN A 14 1.81 1.24 8.17
CA ASN A 14 2.08 2.35 7.26
C ASN A 14 1.38 3.63 7.69
N THR A 15 1.94 4.75 7.24
CA THR A 15 1.30 6.06 7.30
C THR A 15 1.01 6.58 5.89
N LYS A 16 0.02 7.45 5.76
CA LYS A 16 -0.48 7.90 4.44
C LYS A 16 0.58 8.63 3.62
N GLY A 17 1.37 9.50 4.26
CA GLY A 17 2.39 10.32 3.60
C GLY A 17 3.47 9.50 2.87
N PRO A 18 4.16 8.56 3.55
CA PRO A 18 5.11 7.66 2.92
C PRO A 18 4.54 6.88 1.73
N LEU A 19 3.29 6.41 1.80
CA LEU A 19 2.66 5.71 0.67
C LEU A 19 2.38 6.65 -0.52
N GLN A 20 2.02 7.91 -0.28
CA GLN A 20 1.91 8.91 -1.35
C GLN A 20 3.25 9.19 -2.02
N ASN A 21 4.31 9.31 -1.21
CA ASN A 21 5.68 9.51 -1.71
C ASN A 21 6.15 8.29 -2.53
N MET A 22 5.85 7.08 -2.07
CA MET A 22 6.16 5.85 -2.79
C MET A 22 5.44 5.79 -4.13
N VAL A 23 4.13 6.09 -4.17
CA VAL A 23 3.38 6.15 -5.44
C VAL A 23 4.03 7.16 -6.40
N ARG A 24 4.41 8.34 -5.90
CA ARG A 24 5.08 9.35 -6.73
C ARG A 24 6.41 8.84 -7.28
N ALA A 25 7.27 8.27 -6.43
CA ALA A 25 8.57 7.74 -6.83
C ALA A 25 8.45 6.64 -7.90
N LEU A 26 7.61 5.65 -7.64
CA LEU A 26 7.41 4.49 -8.53
C LEU A 26 6.65 4.84 -9.82
N SER A 27 5.96 5.99 -9.87
CA SER A 27 5.27 6.45 -11.09
C SER A 27 6.17 7.23 -12.05
N ILE A 28 7.24 7.88 -11.56
CA ILE A 28 8.11 8.72 -12.40
C ILE A 28 8.93 7.89 -13.39
N HIS A 29 9.50 6.77 -12.94
CA HIS A 29 10.32 5.88 -13.76
C HIS A 29 9.72 4.47 -13.84
N ALA A 30 8.41 4.39 -14.10
CA ALA A 30 7.67 3.12 -14.06
C ALA A 30 8.22 2.01 -14.98
N TRP A 31 8.91 2.39 -16.06
CA TRP A 31 9.56 1.46 -16.99
C TRP A 31 10.79 0.75 -16.40
N GLY A 32 11.38 1.30 -15.34
CA GLY A 32 12.50 0.69 -14.61
C GLY A 32 12.08 -0.11 -13.38
N ASN A 33 10.79 -0.15 -13.05
CA ASN A 33 10.29 -0.87 -11.88
C ASN A 33 10.41 -2.38 -12.07
N MET A 34 10.92 -3.07 -11.04
CA MET A 34 10.82 -4.51 -10.90
C MET A 34 9.36 -4.94 -10.59
N GLN A 35 9.07 -6.24 -10.69
CA GLN A 35 7.72 -6.75 -10.47
C GLN A 35 7.21 -6.44 -9.05
N ASP A 36 8.07 -6.54 -8.03
CA ASP A 36 7.70 -6.25 -6.64
C ASP A 36 7.41 -4.75 -6.42
N GLU A 37 8.13 -3.87 -7.10
CA GLU A 37 7.87 -2.43 -7.11
C GLU A 37 6.55 -2.11 -7.79
N ASN A 38 6.24 -2.76 -8.92
CA ASN A 38 4.94 -2.63 -9.57
C ASN A 38 3.79 -3.13 -8.67
N ASP A 39 3.99 -4.23 -7.94
CA ASP A 39 3.01 -4.74 -6.99
C ASP A 39 2.80 -3.78 -5.81
N ARG A 40 3.87 -3.19 -5.27
CA ARG A 40 3.79 -2.12 -4.24
C ARG A 40 3.08 -0.88 -4.75
N LEU A 41 3.37 -0.46 -5.99
CA LEU A 41 2.71 0.68 -6.64
C LEU A 41 1.20 0.43 -6.78
N LEU A 42 0.81 -0.74 -7.32
CA LEU A 42 -0.59 -1.13 -7.47
C LEU A 42 -1.31 -1.24 -6.12
N ALA A 43 -0.66 -1.81 -5.11
CA ALA A 43 -1.22 -1.88 -3.75
C ALA A 43 -1.43 -0.48 -3.15
N ALA A 44 -0.45 0.41 -3.28
CA ALA A 44 -0.55 1.77 -2.74
C ALA A 44 -1.59 2.62 -3.47
N GLN A 45 -1.68 2.53 -4.80
CA GLN A 45 -2.73 3.18 -5.58
C GLN A 45 -4.13 2.66 -5.21
N TYR A 46 -4.25 1.37 -4.87
CA TYR A 46 -5.52 0.78 -4.42
C TYR A 46 -5.96 1.29 -3.04
N ILE A 47 -5.03 1.39 -2.07
CA ILE A 47 -5.34 1.75 -0.67
C ILE A 47 -5.45 3.25 -0.44
N LEU A 48 -4.74 4.11 -1.18
CA LEU A 48 -4.74 5.56 -0.92
C LEU A 48 -6.15 6.19 -0.98
N PRO A 49 -7.01 5.85 -1.97
CA PRO A 49 -8.42 6.27 -1.97
C PRO A 49 -9.25 5.61 -0.86
N ARG A 50 -8.81 4.45 -0.36
CA ARG A 50 -9.49 3.61 0.66
C ARG A 50 -8.82 3.72 2.04
N TRP A 51 -8.13 4.82 2.30
CA TRP A 51 -7.23 4.94 3.45
C TRP A 51 -7.92 4.65 4.78
N LYS A 52 -9.16 5.13 4.98
CA LYS A 52 -9.94 4.85 6.20
C LYS A 52 -10.16 3.35 6.41
N THR A 53 -10.59 2.64 5.37
CA THR A 53 -10.85 1.20 5.42
C THR A 53 -9.56 0.41 5.65
N TYR A 54 -8.49 0.77 4.94
CA TYR A 54 -7.17 0.15 5.12
C TYR A 54 -6.65 0.34 6.56
N SER A 55 -6.72 1.56 7.10
CA SER A 55 -6.28 1.88 8.46
C SER A 55 -7.09 1.10 9.51
N ALA A 56 -8.42 1.04 9.36
CA ALA A 56 -9.29 0.28 10.26
C ALA A 56 -8.93 -1.22 10.26
N GLU A 57 -8.73 -1.80 9.08
CA GLU A 57 -8.35 -3.21 8.96
C GLU A 57 -6.95 -3.49 9.51
N CYS A 58 -5.99 -2.59 9.30
CA CYS A 58 -4.65 -2.70 9.89
C CYS A 58 -4.69 -2.65 11.42
N ASN A 59 -5.50 -1.77 12.00
CA ASN A 59 -5.70 -1.71 13.45
C ASN A 59 -6.34 -2.99 13.98
N ARG A 60 -7.42 -3.47 13.33
CA ARG A 60 -8.07 -4.74 13.68
C ARG A 60 -7.09 -5.91 13.70
N ARG A 61 -6.19 -6.01 12.71
CA ARG A 61 -5.15 -7.06 12.66
C ARG A 61 -4.08 -6.91 13.72
N ARG A 62 -3.74 -5.66 14.09
CA ARG A 62 -2.77 -5.39 15.16
C ARG A 62 -3.32 -5.83 16.51
N ASP A 63 -4.60 -5.56 16.78
CA ASP A 63 -5.24 -5.88 18.06
C ASP A 63 -5.49 -7.38 18.25
N LEU A 64 -5.52 -8.16 17.17
CA LEU A 64 -5.64 -9.63 17.20
C LEU A 64 -4.31 -10.36 17.41
N ARG A 65 -3.19 -9.64 17.47
CA ARG A 65 -1.83 -10.20 17.54
C ARG A 65 -1.23 -9.99 18.91
#